data_AF-A0A1Y4L6X9-F1
#
_entry.id   AF-A0A1Y4L6X9-F1
#
_cell.length_a   1.000
_cell.length_b   1.000
_cell.length_c   1.000
_cell.angle_alpha   90.00
_cell.angle_beta   90.00
_cell.angle_gamma   90.00
#
_symmetry.space_group_name_H-M   'P 1'
#
loop_
_entity.id
_entity.type
_entity.pdbx_description
1 polymer ?
#
loop_
_entity_poly.entity_id
_entity_poly.type
_entity_poly.pdbx_seq_one_letter_code
_entity_poly.pdbx_strand_id
1 'polypeptide(L)'
;MSTMQKQSAAQSQKLMVFVLTMSLYGLATLFTELIPKFQVGIVEFSVEYFLFIPLTLAMLFDPLSAALGAATGELVFSEIMLGQFGGLGELEKFLTVTIGVYIAGRLVRDPRNRGMAGAAAIIGTAAQLAMGTVVDILKVQFAVEDFEAVAGLPESVFATEGFAFLNDLLFSGILFCMLPCVYLVPKLYGKIEPLLGMQPRTENSAVSGINPKTIAVCVLGFVCAIVAELAATAGLSLIDWEAEWAESGTAVAVGMVVAAVIAIAVLVVMKKNSERKAAH
;
A
#
# COMPACT_ATOMS: atom_id res chain seq x y z
N MET A 1 14.79 -1.91 -42.91
CA MET A 1 13.77 -1.10 -42.19
C MET A 1 13.68 -1.68 -40.78
N SER A 2 14.49 -1.14 -39.87
CA SER A 2 14.63 -1.62 -38.49
C SER A 2 13.44 -1.16 -37.67
N THR A 3 12.52 -2.06 -37.37
CA THR A 3 11.46 -1.88 -36.39
C THR A 3 12.09 -1.61 -35.03
N MET A 4 12.21 -0.34 -34.66
CA MET A 4 12.34 0.08 -33.26
C MET A 4 11.08 -0.37 -32.52
N GLN A 5 11.10 -1.62 -32.06
CA GLN A 5 10.06 -2.19 -31.23
C GLN A 5 10.09 -1.44 -29.90
N LYS A 6 9.14 -0.53 -29.68
CA LYS A 6 9.05 0.31 -28.48
C LYS A 6 9.16 -0.57 -27.23
N GLN A 7 10.29 -0.47 -26.52
CA GLN A 7 10.54 -1.08 -25.20
C GLN A 7 9.71 -0.45 -24.07
N SER A 8 8.69 0.35 -24.39
CA SER A 8 7.76 0.96 -23.43
C SER A 8 6.42 0.27 -23.58
N ALA A 9 5.84 -0.17 -22.46
CA ALA A 9 4.47 -0.67 -22.41
C ALA A 9 3.52 0.31 -23.13
N ALA A 10 2.62 -0.24 -23.94
CA ALA A 10 1.57 0.55 -24.58
C ALA A 10 0.66 1.18 -23.52
N GLN A 11 -0.01 2.28 -23.85
CA GLN A 11 -0.89 2.97 -22.89
C GLN A 11 -2.01 2.07 -22.36
N SER A 12 -2.55 1.17 -23.19
CA SER A 12 -3.51 0.14 -22.77
C SER A 12 -2.93 -0.82 -21.73
N GLN A 13 -1.66 -1.19 -21.86
CA GLN A 13 -0.98 -2.09 -20.92
C GLN A 13 -0.70 -1.40 -19.58
N LYS A 14 -0.34 -0.12 -19.62
CA LYS A 14 -0.22 0.70 -18.40
C LYS A 14 -1.56 0.80 -17.66
N LEU A 15 -2.64 0.99 -18.40
CA LEU A 15 -3.99 0.99 -17.84
C LEU A 15 -4.36 -0.37 -17.24
N MET A 16 -3.98 -1.48 -17.89
CA MET A 16 -4.19 -2.82 -17.32
C MET A 16 -3.40 -3.02 -16.02
N VAL A 17 -2.14 -2.58 -15.95
CA VAL A 17 -1.34 -2.65 -14.72
C VAL A 17 -1.96 -1.80 -13.61
N PHE A 18 -2.43 -0.60 -13.96
CA PHE A 18 -3.15 0.28 -13.05
C PHE A 18 -4.39 -0.42 -12.47
N VAL A 19 -5.29 -0.93 -13.32
CA VAL A 19 -6.52 -1.60 -12.90
C VAL A 19 -6.22 -2.87 -12.08
N LEU A 20 -5.25 -3.68 -12.52
CA LEU A 20 -4.83 -4.88 -11.80
C LEU A 20 -4.34 -4.54 -10.39
N THR A 21 -3.48 -3.54 -10.28
CA THR A 21 -2.90 -3.15 -8.98
C THR A 21 -3.96 -2.52 -8.09
N MET A 22 -4.83 -1.68 -8.65
CA MET A 22 -5.98 -1.09 -7.95
C MET A 22 -6.89 -2.16 -7.36
N SER A 23 -7.29 -3.17 -8.15
CA SER A 23 -8.17 -4.23 -7.66
C SER A 23 -7.50 -5.13 -6.63
N LEU A 24 -6.26 -5.58 -6.88
CA LEU A 24 -5.59 -6.51 -5.97
C LEU A 24 -5.23 -5.86 -4.64
N TYR A 25 -4.71 -4.64 -4.67
CA TYR A 25 -4.31 -3.97 -3.44
C TYR A 25 -5.52 -3.40 -2.70
N GLY A 26 -6.52 -2.83 -3.39
CA GLY A 26 -7.75 -2.38 -2.73
C GLY A 26 -8.55 -3.50 -2.06
N LEU A 27 -8.60 -4.70 -2.66
CA LEU A 27 -9.17 -5.86 -1.96
C LEU A 27 -8.30 -6.30 -0.78
N ALA A 28 -6.98 -6.22 -0.91
CA ALA A 28 -6.08 -6.58 0.16
C ALA A 28 -6.19 -5.64 1.37
N THR A 29 -6.37 -4.34 1.15
CA THR A 29 -6.56 -3.35 2.22
C THR A 29 -7.86 -3.62 2.99
N LEU A 30 -8.96 -3.92 2.28
CA LEU A 30 -10.21 -4.36 2.93
C LEU A 30 -10.01 -5.59 3.82
N PHE A 31 -9.18 -6.55 3.39
CA PHE A 31 -8.87 -7.72 4.22
C PHE A 31 -8.01 -7.36 5.43
N THR A 32 -7.02 -6.46 5.29
CA THR A 32 -6.15 -6.08 6.42
C THR A 32 -6.88 -5.26 7.47
N GLU A 33 -7.85 -4.43 7.08
CA GLU A 33 -8.68 -3.68 8.04
C GLU A 33 -9.54 -4.60 8.93
N LEU A 34 -9.83 -5.82 8.48
CA LEU A 34 -10.54 -6.84 9.27
C LEU A 34 -9.63 -7.60 10.24
N ILE A 35 -8.31 -7.47 10.13
CA ILE A 35 -7.35 -8.18 10.98
C ILE A 35 -7.17 -7.39 12.28
N PRO A 36 -7.41 -7.99 13.46
CA PRO A 36 -7.22 -7.29 14.72
C PRO A 36 -5.73 -7.00 14.97
N LYS A 37 -5.45 -5.80 15.50
CA LYS A 37 -4.10 -5.42 15.96
C LYS A 37 -3.84 -6.03 17.33
N PHE A 38 -2.68 -6.66 17.52
CA PHE A 38 -2.32 -7.31 18.78
C PHE A 38 -1.27 -6.47 19.51
N GLN A 39 -1.63 -5.89 20.65
CA GLN A 39 -0.68 -5.15 21.49
C GLN A 39 -0.06 -6.08 22.55
N VAL A 40 1.26 -6.18 22.56
CA VAL A 40 2.02 -6.91 23.59
C VAL A 40 2.99 -5.93 24.25
N GLY A 41 2.56 -5.33 25.36
CA GLY A 41 3.35 -4.32 26.06
C GLY A 41 3.43 -3.01 25.26
N ILE A 42 4.66 -2.52 25.03
CA ILE A 42 4.94 -1.29 24.25
C ILE A 42 4.91 -1.58 22.73
N VAL A 43 4.95 -2.86 22.34
CA VAL A 43 5.04 -3.29 20.94
C VAL A 43 3.64 -3.58 20.40
N GLU A 44 3.27 -2.88 19.34
CA GLU A 44 2.06 -3.16 18.57
C GLU A 44 2.41 -4.07 17.40
N PHE A 45 1.79 -5.25 17.36
CA PHE A 45 1.85 -6.14 16.20
C PHE A 45 0.65 -5.85 15.32
N SER A 46 0.81 -4.87 14.45
CA SER A 46 -0.12 -4.61 13.36
C SER A 46 0.37 -5.32 12.11
N VAL A 47 -0.54 -5.91 11.34
CA VAL A 47 -0.24 -6.23 9.94
C VAL A 47 -0.46 -4.93 9.17
N GLU A 48 0.52 -4.04 9.23
CA GLU A 48 0.47 -2.84 8.40
C GLU A 48 0.54 -3.27 6.94
N TYR A 49 -0.62 -3.18 6.29
CA TYR A 49 -0.90 -3.18 4.86
C TYR A 49 -0.15 -4.25 4.05
N PHE A 50 -0.86 -4.99 3.20
CA PHE A 50 -0.23 -5.94 2.28
C PHE A 50 0.50 -5.23 1.12
N LEU A 51 1.41 -4.30 1.44
CA LEU A 51 2.23 -3.48 0.55
C LEU A 51 3.12 -4.35 -0.35
N PHE A 52 3.40 -5.61 0.04
CA PHE A 52 4.10 -6.53 -0.85
C PHE A 52 3.40 -6.73 -2.20
N ILE A 53 2.07 -6.59 -2.27
CA ILE A 53 1.32 -6.75 -3.51
C ILE A 53 1.70 -5.64 -4.50
N PRO A 54 1.49 -4.35 -4.19
CA PRO A 54 1.86 -3.28 -5.09
C PRO A 54 3.38 -3.18 -5.29
N LEU A 55 4.20 -3.48 -4.26
CA LEU A 55 5.66 -3.57 -4.42
C LEU A 55 6.05 -4.62 -5.47
N THR A 56 5.50 -5.83 -5.38
CA THR A 56 5.79 -6.91 -6.34
C THR A 56 5.37 -6.52 -7.75
N LEU A 57 4.19 -5.92 -7.91
CA LEU A 57 3.68 -5.47 -9.20
C LEU A 57 4.52 -4.32 -9.77
N ALA A 58 4.96 -3.36 -8.94
CA ALA A 58 5.81 -2.25 -9.36
C ALA A 58 7.23 -2.70 -9.76
N MET A 59 7.73 -3.79 -9.17
CA MET A 59 9.02 -4.38 -9.53
C MET A 59 8.96 -5.16 -10.85
N LEU A 60 7.80 -5.74 -11.19
CA LEU A 60 7.60 -6.54 -12.40
C LEU A 60 7.09 -5.73 -13.60
N PHE A 61 6.29 -4.69 -13.35
CA PHE A 61 5.63 -3.87 -14.36
C PHE A 61 6.14 -2.43 -14.37
N ASP A 62 5.39 -1.53 -15.03
CA ASP A 62 5.61 -0.08 -15.01
C ASP A 62 5.35 0.46 -13.59
N PRO A 63 6.39 0.96 -12.88
CA PRO A 63 6.28 1.35 -11.47
C PRO A 63 5.25 2.42 -11.20
N LEU A 64 5.09 3.39 -12.11
CA LEU A 64 4.17 4.51 -11.92
C LEU A 64 2.73 4.03 -12.01
N SER A 65 2.42 3.19 -13.00
CA SER A 65 1.08 2.64 -13.20
C SER A 65 0.67 1.75 -12.01
N ALA A 66 1.60 0.94 -11.50
CA ALA A 66 1.37 0.12 -10.33
C ALA A 66 1.17 0.97 -9.06
N ALA A 67 2.03 1.95 -8.82
CA ALA A 67 1.96 2.81 -7.65
C ALA A 67 0.66 3.64 -7.59
N LEU A 68 0.29 4.28 -8.71
CA LEU A 68 -0.98 5.02 -8.80
C LEU A 68 -2.19 4.09 -8.69
N GLY A 69 -2.10 2.89 -9.26
CA GLY A 69 -3.15 1.87 -9.12
C GLY A 69 -3.33 1.48 -7.66
N ALA A 70 -2.24 1.23 -6.94
CA ALA A 70 -2.26 0.90 -5.52
C ALA A 70 -2.94 2.00 -4.69
N ALA A 71 -2.44 3.23 -4.77
CA ALA A 71 -3.00 4.36 -4.03
C ALA A 71 -4.49 4.60 -4.36
N THR A 72 -4.88 4.42 -5.63
CA THR A 72 -6.29 4.51 -6.03
C THR A 72 -7.14 3.38 -5.45
N GLY A 73 -6.61 2.15 -5.46
CA GLY A 73 -7.28 0.98 -4.91
C GLY A 73 -7.52 1.14 -3.41
N GLU A 74 -6.51 1.58 -2.69
CA GLU A 74 -6.63 1.87 -1.27
C GLU A 74 -7.66 2.97 -0.99
N LEU A 75 -7.62 4.09 -1.70
CA LEU A 75 -8.59 5.18 -1.55
C LEU A 75 -10.03 4.70 -1.81
N VAL A 76 -10.25 3.95 -2.90
CA VAL A 76 -11.60 3.50 -3.28
C VAL A 76 -12.12 2.43 -2.33
N PHE A 77 -11.32 1.42 -2.02
CA PHE A 77 -11.78 0.23 -1.29
C PHE A 77 -11.62 0.36 0.23
N SER A 78 -10.60 1.05 0.72
CA SER A 78 -10.38 1.26 2.16
C SER A 78 -11.16 2.47 2.65
N GLU A 79 -11.12 3.60 1.93
CA GLU A 79 -11.66 4.85 2.48
C GLU A 79 -13.12 5.07 2.05
N ILE A 80 -13.36 5.12 0.73
CA ILE A 80 -14.71 5.36 0.19
C ILE A 80 -15.64 4.18 0.46
N MET A 81 -15.20 2.93 0.31
CA MET A 81 -16.10 1.80 0.51
C MET A 81 -16.42 1.53 1.98
N LEU A 82 -15.52 1.84 2.92
CA LEU A 82 -15.78 1.69 4.34
C LEU A 82 -16.51 2.89 4.95
N GLY A 83 -16.65 4.00 4.22
CA GLY A 83 -17.37 5.16 4.71
C GLY A 83 -16.58 6.02 5.67
N GLN A 84 -15.27 6.09 5.49
CA GLN A 84 -14.36 6.86 6.33
C GLN A 84 -13.52 7.84 5.49
N PHE A 85 -14.07 8.32 4.37
CA PHE A 85 -13.30 9.15 3.44
C PHE A 85 -13.10 10.56 4.00
N GLY A 86 -11.89 10.85 4.48
CA GLY A 86 -11.46 12.14 5.05
C GLY A 86 -11.02 13.20 4.04
N GLY A 87 -11.45 13.11 2.77
CA GLY A 87 -11.26 14.17 1.79
C GLY A 87 -9.79 14.47 1.46
N LEU A 88 -9.32 15.64 1.90
CA LEU A 88 -7.95 16.11 1.67
C LEU A 88 -6.92 15.34 2.51
N GLY A 89 -7.32 14.77 3.65
CA GLY A 89 -6.40 13.99 4.49
C GLY A 89 -5.94 12.70 3.80
N GLU A 90 -6.84 12.07 3.04
CA GLU A 90 -6.53 10.87 2.26
C GLU A 90 -5.50 11.13 1.14
N LEU A 91 -5.29 12.39 0.77
CA LEU A 91 -4.31 12.76 -0.25
C LEU A 91 -2.88 12.51 0.24
N GLU A 92 -2.64 12.65 1.54
CA GLU A 92 -1.36 12.31 2.16
C GLU A 92 -1.02 10.84 1.89
N LYS A 93 -1.89 9.94 2.36
CA LYS A 93 -1.77 8.49 2.19
C LYS A 93 -1.63 8.11 0.72
N PHE A 94 -2.44 8.71 -0.14
CA PHE A 94 -2.38 8.48 -1.59
C PHE A 94 -0.99 8.79 -2.16
N LEU A 95 -0.40 9.93 -1.81
CA LEU A 95 0.90 10.36 -2.31
C LEU A 95 2.07 9.59 -1.69
N THR A 96 2.06 9.34 -0.39
CA THR A 96 3.15 8.63 0.31
C THR A 96 3.23 7.17 -0.16
N VAL A 97 2.09 6.48 -0.31
CA VAL A 97 2.03 5.13 -0.89
C VAL A 97 2.51 5.12 -2.34
N THR A 98 2.04 6.08 -3.15
CA THR A 98 2.48 6.20 -4.55
C THR A 98 4.00 6.37 -4.63
N ILE A 99 4.58 7.26 -3.82
CA ILE A 99 6.02 7.55 -3.83
C ILE A 99 6.82 6.33 -3.37
N GLY A 100 6.45 5.69 -2.25
CA GLY A 100 7.17 4.53 -1.71
C GLY A 100 7.20 3.35 -2.68
N VAL A 101 6.03 2.98 -3.23
CA VAL A 101 5.91 1.89 -4.21
C VAL A 101 6.65 2.22 -5.51
N TYR A 102 6.56 3.48 -5.96
CA TYR A 102 7.25 3.92 -7.17
C TYR A 102 8.78 3.86 -7.01
N ILE A 103 9.32 4.32 -5.88
CA ILE A 103 10.76 4.25 -5.58
C ILE A 103 11.22 2.79 -5.56
N ALA A 104 10.50 1.90 -4.87
CA ALA A 104 10.83 0.48 -4.83
C ALA A 104 10.85 -0.15 -6.23
N GLY A 105 9.80 0.11 -7.03
CA GLY A 105 9.71 -0.39 -8.40
C GLY A 105 10.82 0.15 -9.32
N ARG A 106 11.33 1.36 -9.07
CA ARG A 106 12.47 1.96 -9.80
C ARG A 106 13.82 1.38 -9.39
N LEU A 107 13.97 0.96 -8.13
CA LEU A 107 15.22 0.39 -7.59
C LEU A 107 15.53 -0.99 -8.17
N VAL A 108 14.52 -1.78 -8.49
CA VAL A 108 14.71 -3.12 -9.07
C VAL A 108 15.01 -3.03 -10.57
N ARG A 109 16.26 -3.32 -10.93
CA ARG A 109 16.71 -3.45 -12.33
C ARG A 109 16.48 -4.85 -12.90
N ASP A 110 16.93 -5.87 -12.18
CA ASP A 110 16.72 -7.29 -12.45
C ASP A 110 15.77 -7.94 -11.41
N PRO A 111 14.52 -8.25 -11.76
CA PRO A 111 13.57 -8.90 -10.86
C PRO A 111 13.98 -10.31 -10.41
N ARG A 112 14.98 -10.94 -11.05
CA ARG A 112 15.49 -12.24 -10.60
C ARG A 112 16.43 -12.14 -9.40
N ASN A 113 17.03 -10.97 -9.18
CA ASN A 113 17.93 -10.74 -8.06
C ASN A 113 17.15 -10.55 -6.75
N ARG A 114 17.09 -11.62 -5.97
CA ARG A 114 16.43 -11.67 -4.64
C ARG A 114 16.95 -10.61 -3.67
N GLY A 115 18.26 -10.36 -3.64
CA GLY A 115 18.84 -9.38 -2.71
C GLY A 115 18.38 -7.96 -3.01
N MET A 116 18.33 -7.60 -4.30
CA MET A 116 17.87 -6.30 -4.73
C MET A 116 16.34 -6.15 -4.61
N ALA A 117 15.55 -7.20 -4.89
CA ALA A 117 14.11 -7.18 -4.64
C ALA A 117 13.81 -6.99 -3.14
N GLY A 118 14.56 -7.66 -2.26
CA GLY A 118 14.42 -7.50 -0.81
C GLY A 118 14.83 -6.10 -0.32
N ALA A 119 15.97 -5.59 -0.80
CA ALA A 119 16.41 -4.23 -0.47
C ALA A 119 15.42 -3.18 -0.96
N ALA A 120 14.89 -3.32 -2.18
CA ALA A 120 13.90 -2.40 -2.73
C ALA A 120 12.57 -2.45 -1.98
N ALA A 121 12.13 -3.62 -1.52
CA ALA A 121 10.94 -3.74 -0.68
C ALA A 121 11.11 -2.98 0.63
N ILE A 122 12.22 -3.19 1.35
CA ILE A 122 12.51 -2.47 2.59
C ILE A 122 12.65 -0.96 2.37
N ILE A 123 13.37 -0.53 1.33
CA ILE A 123 13.54 0.90 1.04
C ILE A 123 12.21 1.56 0.68
N GLY A 124 11.35 0.88 -0.10
CA GLY A 124 10.03 1.39 -0.44
C GLY A 124 9.13 1.56 0.78
N THR A 125 9.06 0.53 1.62
CA THR A 125 8.29 0.55 2.87
C THR A 125 8.85 1.60 3.82
N ALA A 126 10.17 1.63 4.04
CA ALA A 126 10.81 2.64 4.89
C ALA A 126 10.55 4.07 4.40
N ALA A 127 10.57 4.30 3.09
CA ALA A 127 10.27 5.62 2.53
C ALA A 127 8.82 6.01 2.81
N GLN A 128 7.86 5.10 2.58
CA GLN A 128 6.44 5.37 2.83
C GLN A 128 6.16 5.61 4.31
N LEU A 129 6.66 4.75 5.21
CA LEU A 129 6.48 4.92 6.65
C LEU A 129 7.16 6.20 7.16
N ALA A 130 8.39 6.48 6.73
CA ALA A 130 9.09 7.70 7.18
C ALA A 130 8.39 8.98 6.72
N MET A 131 7.79 8.98 5.53
CA MET A 131 6.98 10.11 5.06
C MET A 131 5.75 10.30 5.94
N GLY A 132 5.03 9.22 6.28
CA GLY A 132 3.89 9.27 7.22
C GLY A 132 4.30 9.79 8.59
N THR A 133 5.35 9.22 9.20
CA THR A 133 5.90 9.68 10.49
C THR A 133 6.25 11.16 10.48
N VAL A 134 6.85 11.67 9.38
CA VAL A 134 7.15 13.10 9.25
C VAL A 134 5.87 13.92 9.20
N VAL A 135 4.85 13.48 8.45
CA VAL A 135 3.59 14.20 8.37
C VAL A 135 2.88 14.19 9.72
N ASP A 136 2.83 13.06 10.44
CA ASP A 136 2.24 12.95 11.77
C ASP A 136 2.90 13.87 12.79
N ILE A 137 4.24 13.92 12.78
CA ILE A 137 4.99 14.90 13.58
C ILE A 137 4.59 16.32 13.21
N LEU A 138 4.55 16.67 11.92
CA LEU A 138 4.20 18.03 11.48
C LEU A 138 2.76 18.40 11.84
N LYS A 139 1.81 17.46 11.73
CA LYS A 139 0.43 17.65 12.18
C LYS A 139 0.41 18.07 13.64
N VAL A 140 1.09 17.34 14.53
CA VAL A 140 1.10 17.69 15.95
C VAL A 140 1.80 19.04 16.21
N GLN A 141 2.86 19.36 15.47
CA GLN A 141 3.58 20.62 15.63
C GLN A 141 2.77 21.85 15.17
N PHE A 142 1.94 21.71 14.13
CA PHE A 142 1.24 22.83 13.51
C PHE A 142 -0.27 22.90 13.80
N ALA A 143 -0.91 21.81 14.25
CA ALA A 143 -2.36 21.72 14.41
C ALA A 143 -2.92 22.27 15.73
N VAL A 144 -2.08 22.57 16.73
CA VAL A 144 -2.55 22.97 18.06
C VAL A 144 -1.79 24.19 18.55
N GLU A 145 -2.41 25.36 18.42
CA GLU A 145 -1.95 26.62 19.03
C GLU A 145 -1.92 26.57 20.58
N ASP A 146 -2.51 25.54 21.21
CA ASP A 146 -2.59 25.35 22.68
C ASP A 146 -1.40 24.59 23.33
N PHE A 147 -0.35 24.21 22.57
CA PHE A 147 0.78 23.44 23.15
C PHE A 147 1.77 24.24 24.00
N GLU A 148 1.65 25.56 24.10
CA GLU A 148 2.47 26.34 25.05
C GLU A 148 2.20 25.98 26.53
N ALA A 149 1.19 25.14 26.83
CA ALA A 149 0.80 24.80 28.19
C ALA A 149 1.31 23.45 28.74
N VAL A 150 1.90 22.54 27.95
CA VAL A 150 2.37 21.23 28.46
C VAL A 150 3.80 20.90 28.00
N ALA A 151 4.76 21.06 28.91
CA ALA A 151 6.16 20.73 28.67
C ALA A 151 6.37 19.22 28.42
N GLY A 152 7.05 18.88 27.32
CA GLY A 152 7.46 17.50 26.99
C GLY A 152 6.57 16.75 25.99
N LEU A 153 5.43 17.33 25.58
CA LEU A 153 4.49 16.70 24.65
C LEU A 153 5.08 16.55 23.22
N PRO A 154 5.79 17.55 22.66
CA PRO A 154 6.52 17.39 21.40
C PRO A 154 7.52 16.23 21.43
N GLU A 155 8.35 16.18 22.47
CA GLU A 155 9.41 15.16 22.62
C GLU A 155 8.81 13.75 22.77
N SER A 156 7.66 13.63 23.44
CA SER A 156 6.93 12.37 23.53
C SER A 156 6.42 11.88 22.18
N VAL A 157 5.92 12.77 21.32
CA VAL A 157 5.41 12.44 19.99
C VAL A 157 6.53 11.99 19.07
N PHE A 158 7.67 12.71 19.07
CA PHE A 158 8.86 12.25 18.34
C PHE A 158 9.32 10.86 18.77
N ALA A 159 9.24 10.55 20.08
CA ALA A 159 9.62 9.26 20.61
C ALA A 159 8.60 8.15 20.26
N THR A 160 7.30 8.42 20.34
CA THR A 160 6.25 7.44 20.02
C THR A 160 6.18 7.15 18.53
N GLU A 161 6.19 8.18 17.69
CA GLU A 161 6.14 8.02 16.22
C GLU A 161 7.41 7.38 15.68
N GLY A 162 8.58 7.79 16.21
CA GLY A 162 9.85 7.18 15.85
C GLY A 162 9.94 5.71 16.27
N PHE A 163 9.38 5.35 17.43
CA PHE A 163 9.30 3.97 17.88
C PHE A 163 8.33 3.14 17.02
N ALA A 164 7.15 3.68 16.70
CA ALA A 164 6.18 3.05 15.81
C ALA A 164 6.80 2.77 14.44
N PHE A 165 7.42 3.78 13.82
CA PHE A 165 8.16 3.62 12.55
C PHE A 165 9.17 2.46 12.57
N LEU A 166 10.02 2.39 13.61
CA LEU A 166 11.02 1.34 13.71
C LEU A 166 10.38 -0.03 13.92
N ASN A 167 9.36 -0.10 14.77
CA ASN A 167 8.61 -1.30 15.04
C ASN A 167 7.98 -1.84 13.74
N ASP A 168 7.23 -1.00 13.05
CA ASP A 168 6.53 -1.36 11.82
C ASP A 168 7.49 -1.74 10.69
N LEU A 169 8.60 -1.02 10.54
CA LEU A 169 9.62 -1.37 9.55
C LEU A 169 10.28 -2.73 9.85
N LEU A 170 10.57 -3.03 11.12
CA LEU A 170 11.23 -4.27 11.52
C LEU A 170 10.28 -5.47 11.50
N PHE A 171 9.02 -5.30 11.88
CA PHE A 171 8.05 -6.39 11.88
C PHE A 171 7.33 -6.47 10.54
N SER A 172 6.52 -5.46 10.20
CA SER A 172 5.70 -5.46 8.98
C SER A 172 6.53 -5.33 7.72
N GLY A 173 7.56 -4.46 7.74
CA GLY A 173 8.48 -4.30 6.62
C GLY A 173 9.25 -5.58 6.29
N ILE A 174 9.67 -6.36 7.29
CA ILE A 174 10.40 -7.63 7.04
C ILE A 174 9.41 -8.76 6.69
N LEU A 175 8.44 -9.02 7.57
CA LEU A 175 7.58 -10.20 7.47
C LEU A 175 6.53 -10.09 6.37
N PHE A 176 5.93 -8.92 6.22
CA PHE A 176 4.80 -8.70 5.33
C PHE A 176 5.16 -7.95 4.06
N CYS A 177 6.31 -7.27 3.98
CA CYS A 177 6.77 -6.62 2.74
C CYS A 177 7.95 -7.38 2.09
N MET A 178 9.09 -7.47 2.78
CA MET A 178 10.33 -7.99 2.19
C MET A 178 10.28 -9.48 1.88
N LEU A 179 9.90 -10.33 2.84
CA LEU A 179 9.88 -11.79 2.64
C LEU A 179 8.94 -12.20 1.49
N PRO A 180 7.69 -11.70 1.40
CA PRO A 180 6.82 -11.99 0.27
C PRO A 180 7.39 -11.47 -1.05
N CYS A 181 7.97 -10.26 -1.09
CA CYS A 181 8.58 -9.73 -2.31
C CYS A 181 9.76 -10.58 -2.80
N VAL A 182 10.68 -10.98 -1.91
CA VAL A 182 11.82 -11.84 -2.26
C VAL A 182 11.38 -13.19 -2.83
N TYR A 183 10.24 -13.70 -2.37
CA TYR A 183 9.66 -14.94 -2.87
C TYR A 183 8.88 -14.76 -4.18
N LEU A 184 8.00 -13.76 -4.26
CA LEU A 184 7.05 -13.58 -5.34
C LEU A 184 7.69 -12.99 -6.59
N VAL A 185 8.55 -11.97 -6.44
CA VAL A 185 9.12 -11.24 -7.59
C VAL A 185 9.86 -12.19 -8.54
N PRO A 186 10.82 -13.03 -8.11
CA PRO A 186 11.50 -13.95 -9.03
C PRO A 186 10.59 -15.07 -9.53
N LYS A 187 9.56 -15.45 -8.77
CA LYS A 187 8.66 -16.56 -9.11
C LYS A 187 7.63 -16.18 -10.17
N LEU A 188 7.19 -14.92 -10.14
CA LEU A 188 6.20 -14.35 -11.06
C LEU A 188 6.85 -13.74 -12.31
N TYR A 189 8.12 -13.34 -12.22
CA TYR A 189 8.87 -12.81 -13.35
C TYR A 189 8.85 -13.75 -14.56
N GLY A 190 8.48 -13.21 -15.72
CA GLY A 190 8.33 -13.94 -16.97
C GLY A 190 7.04 -14.75 -17.11
N LYS A 191 6.15 -14.73 -16.11
CA LYS A 191 4.87 -15.47 -16.13
C LYS A 191 3.67 -14.55 -16.24
N ILE A 192 3.67 -13.43 -15.52
CA ILE A 192 2.51 -12.52 -15.46
C ILE A 192 2.57 -11.45 -16.56
N GLU A 193 3.77 -11.08 -17.01
CA GLU A 193 3.99 -10.09 -18.06
C GLU A 193 3.46 -10.56 -19.42
N PRO A 194 3.73 -11.80 -19.88
CA PRO A 194 3.17 -12.29 -21.13
C PRO A 194 1.63 -12.37 -21.12
N LEU A 195 1.02 -12.63 -19.96
CA LEU A 195 -0.44 -12.69 -19.83
C LEU A 195 -1.09 -11.31 -20.07
N LEU A 196 -0.35 -10.23 -19.80
CA LEU A 196 -0.78 -8.85 -20.09
C LEU A 196 -0.27 -8.36 -21.47
N GLY A 197 0.26 -9.27 -22.29
CA GLY A 197 0.84 -8.94 -23.60
C GLY A 197 2.15 -8.15 -23.52
N MET A 198 2.79 -8.09 -22.35
CA MET A 198 4.02 -7.35 -22.12
C MET A 198 5.24 -8.26 -22.17
N GLN A 199 6.38 -7.70 -22.58
CA GLN A 199 7.66 -8.37 -22.43
C GLN A 199 8.14 -8.24 -20.98
N PRO A 200 8.76 -9.30 -20.41
CA PRO A 200 9.33 -9.24 -19.08
C PRO A 200 10.37 -8.12 -18.97
N ARG A 201 10.41 -7.48 -17.80
CA ARG A 201 11.28 -6.33 -17.55
C ARG A 201 12.76 -6.74 -17.54
N THR A 202 13.57 -6.04 -18.31
CA THR A 202 15.02 -6.32 -18.40
C THR A 202 15.82 -5.17 -17.78
N GLU A 203 17.12 -5.38 -17.54
CA GLU A 203 18.00 -4.38 -16.95
C GLU A 203 18.03 -3.05 -17.73
N ASN A 204 17.82 -3.12 -19.05
CA ASN A 204 17.78 -1.99 -19.98
C ASN A 204 16.38 -1.37 -20.15
N SER A 205 15.37 -1.80 -19.38
CA SER A 205 14.05 -1.18 -19.42
C SER A 205 14.15 0.30 -19.05
N ALA A 206 13.53 1.18 -19.84
CA ALA A 206 13.59 2.64 -19.68
C ALA A 206 13.12 3.19 -18.32
N VAL A 207 12.49 2.33 -17.52
CA VAL A 207 11.95 2.62 -16.19
C VAL A 207 12.91 2.20 -15.07
N SER A 208 14.06 1.60 -15.39
CA SER A 208 15.07 1.14 -14.42
C SER A 208 15.94 2.30 -13.91
N GLY A 209 16.10 2.40 -12.59
CA GLY A 209 16.98 3.37 -11.94
C GLY A 209 16.30 4.67 -11.48
N ILE A 210 16.94 5.31 -10.50
CA ILE A 210 16.52 6.60 -9.94
C ILE A 210 17.33 7.71 -10.60
N ASN A 211 16.64 8.67 -11.21
CA ASN A 211 17.23 9.89 -11.76
C ASN A 211 16.99 11.05 -10.76
N PRO A 212 17.91 12.02 -10.63
CA PRO A 212 17.65 13.26 -9.88
C PRO A 212 16.28 13.92 -10.16
N LYS A 213 15.80 13.87 -11.41
CA LYS A 213 14.45 14.36 -11.75
C LYS A 213 13.34 13.58 -11.06
N THR A 214 13.51 12.27 -10.94
CA THR A 214 12.56 11.39 -10.25
C THR A 214 12.50 11.73 -8.77
N ILE A 215 13.65 11.94 -8.14
CA ILE A 215 13.74 12.37 -6.73
C ILE A 215 13.04 13.72 -6.55
N ALA A 216 13.30 14.69 -7.44
CA ALA A 216 12.66 16.00 -7.36
C ALA A 216 11.13 15.93 -7.46
N VAL A 217 10.59 15.06 -8.33
CA VAL A 217 9.14 14.83 -8.43
C VAL A 217 8.58 14.16 -7.18
N CYS A 218 9.28 13.19 -6.60
CA CYS A 218 8.86 12.55 -5.34
C CYS A 218 8.87 13.56 -4.18
N VAL A 219 9.90 14.40 -4.08
CA VAL A 219 9.97 15.46 -3.06
C VAL A 219 8.84 16.46 -3.25
N LEU A 220 8.57 16.89 -4.48
CA LEU A 220 7.45 17.80 -4.76
C LEU A 220 6.10 17.16 -4.38
N GLY A 221 5.90 15.90 -4.73
CA GLY A 221 4.71 15.14 -4.31
C GLY A 221 4.60 15.07 -2.79
N PHE A 222 5.68 14.81 -2.09
CA PHE A 222 5.66 14.76 -0.62
C PHE A 222 5.35 16.13 0.01
N VAL A 223 5.87 17.23 -0.55
CA VAL A 223 5.47 18.58 -0.11
C VAL A 223 3.96 18.81 -0.33
N CYS A 224 3.40 18.35 -1.46
CA CYS A 224 1.96 18.41 -1.68
C CYS A 224 1.17 17.57 -0.66
N ALA A 225 1.68 16.41 -0.25
CA ALA A 225 1.09 15.57 0.79
C ALA A 225 1.01 16.32 2.12
N ILE A 226 2.13 16.91 2.57
CA ILE A 226 2.18 17.71 3.80
C ILE A 226 1.19 18.88 3.74
N VAL A 227 1.16 19.62 2.62
CA VAL A 227 0.27 20.78 2.48
C VAL A 227 -1.19 20.36 2.50
N ALA A 228 -1.54 19.26 1.83
CA ALA A 228 -2.92 18.74 1.82
C ALA A 228 -3.36 18.30 3.22
N GLU A 229 -2.49 17.61 3.95
CA GLU A 229 -2.78 17.14 5.30
C GLU A 229 -2.92 18.29 6.31
N LEU A 230 -2.02 19.27 6.25
CA LEU A 230 -2.12 20.47 7.08
C LEU A 230 -3.37 21.28 6.75
N ALA A 231 -3.75 21.37 5.46
CA ALA A 231 -4.99 22.02 5.05
C ALA A 231 -6.24 21.26 5.55
N ALA A 232 -6.23 19.92 5.49
CA ALA A 232 -7.30 19.09 6.03
C ALA A 232 -7.44 19.31 7.55
N THR A 233 -6.32 19.29 8.27
CA THR A 233 -6.28 19.52 9.73
C THR A 233 -6.73 20.93 10.11
N ALA A 234 -6.46 21.93 9.26
CA ALA A 234 -6.93 23.30 9.43
C ALA A 234 -8.44 23.50 9.12
N GLY A 235 -9.19 22.42 8.85
CA GLY A 235 -10.63 22.48 8.59
C GLY A 235 -11.00 22.88 7.16
N LEU A 236 -10.06 22.85 6.22
CA LEU A 236 -10.33 23.04 4.79
C LEU A 236 -10.74 21.71 4.12
N SER A 237 -11.29 20.75 4.86
CA SER A 237 -11.77 19.49 4.30
C SER A 237 -12.91 19.77 3.31
N LEU A 238 -12.54 19.81 2.02
CA LEU A 238 -13.43 20.24 0.94
C LEU A 238 -14.62 19.29 0.77
N ILE A 239 -14.45 18.00 1.08
CA ILE A 239 -15.45 16.92 0.99
C ILE A 239 -15.12 15.86 2.03
N ASP A 240 -15.83 15.84 3.15
CA ASP A 240 -15.82 14.72 4.09
C ASP A 240 -17.08 13.87 3.88
N TRP A 241 -16.91 12.56 3.78
CA TRP A 241 -18.02 11.63 3.66
C TRP A 241 -17.85 10.48 4.64
N GLU A 242 -18.65 10.52 5.70
CA GLU A 242 -18.80 9.41 6.63
C GLU A 242 -20.09 8.66 6.36
N ALA A 243 -20.01 7.33 6.32
CA ALA A 243 -21.19 6.52 6.10
C ALA A 243 -21.87 6.17 7.43
N GLU A 244 -23.13 6.57 7.59
CA GLU A 244 -23.95 6.37 8.80
C GLU A 244 -24.11 4.88 9.21
N TRP A 245 -23.83 3.95 8.30
CA TRP A 245 -23.89 2.51 8.55
C TRP A 245 -22.58 1.91 9.09
N ALA A 246 -21.43 2.58 8.94
CA ALA A 246 -20.12 2.09 9.35
C ALA A 246 -20.01 1.92 10.88
N GLU A 247 -20.67 2.80 11.64
CA GLU A 247 -20.79 2.71 13.10
C GLU A 247 -22.01 1.92 13.58
N SER A 248 -22.89 1.48 12.67
CA SER A 248 -24.13 0.82 13.08
C SER A 248 -23.87 -0.63 13.52
N GLY A 249 -24.00 -0.88 14.83
CA GLY A 249 -23.83 -2.24 15.40
C GLY A 249 -24.76 -3.29 14.77
N THR A 250 -25.87 -2.86 14.16
CA THR A 250 -26.78 -3.72 13.39
C THR A 250 -26.19 -4.16 12.05
N ALA A 251 -25.49 -3.29 11.32
CA ALA A 251 -24.81 -3.67 10.07
C ALA A 251 -23.66 -4.65 10.33
N VAL A 252 -22.89 -4.43 11.40
CA VAL A 252 -21.82 -5.34 11.83
C VAL A 252 -22.39 -6.72 12.21
N ALA A 253 -23.50 -6.76 12.96
CA ALA A 253 -24.18 -8.00 13.33
C ALA A 253 -24.70 -8.77 12.10
N VAL A 254 -25.31 -8.08 11.12
CA VAL A 254 -25.77 -8.69 9.88
C VAL A 254 -24.60 -9.21 9.05
N GLY A 255 -23.52 -8.44 8.94
CA GLY A 255 -22.28 -8.86 8.26
C GLY A 255 -21.69 -10.13 8.84
N MET A 256 -21.61 -10.25 10.17
CA MET A 256 -21.14 -11.47 10.84
C MET A 256 -22.02 -12.69 10.55
N VAL A 257 -23.34 -12.53 10.53
CA VAL A 257 -24.27 -13.63 10.22
C VAL A 257 -24.08 -14.10 8.77
N VAL A 258 -23.96 -13.18 7.82
CA VAL A 258 -23.73 -13.52 6.41
C VAL A 258 -22.38 -14.24 6.24
N ALA A 259 -21.32 -13.73 6.86
CA ALA A 259 -19.99 -14.35 6.83
C ALA A 259 -20.01 -15.78 7.42
N ALA A 260 -20.71 -15.99 8.53
CA ALA A 260 -20.88 -17.31 9.14
C ALA A 260 -21.61 -18.30 8.21
N VAL A 261 -22.68 -17.86 7.55
CA VAL A 261 -23.42 -18.68 6.59
C VAL A 261 -22.55 -19.07 5.40
N ILE A 262 -21.76 -18.13 4.86
CA ILE A 262 -20.83 -18.40 3.75
C ILE A 262 -19.74 -19.38 4.19
N ALA A 263 -19.15 -19.20 5.37
CA ALA A 263 -18.13 -20.11 5.90
C ALA A 263 -18.67 -21.54 6.06
N ILE A 264 -19.88 -21.70 6.60
CA ILE A 264 -20.54 -23.01 6.73
C ILE A 264 -20.79 -23.62 5.33
N ALA A 265 -21.29 -22.85 4.38
CA ALA A 265 -21.52 -23.32 3.02
C ALA A 265 -20.23 -23.82 2.36
N VAL A 266 -19.13 -23.08 2.51
CA VAL A 266 -17.80 -23.47 2.00
C VAL A 266 -17.33 -24.77 2.66
N LEU A 267 -17.44 -24.89 3.98
CA LEU A 267 -17.06 -26.12 4.70
C LEU A 267 -17.86 -27.34 4.26
N VAL A 268 -19.17 -27.18 4.04
CA VAL A 268 -20.05 -28.25 3.54
C VAL A 268 -19.63 -28.67 2.12
N VAL A 269 -19.34 -27.71 1.24
CA VAL A 269 -18.88 -27.99 -0.13
C VAL A 269 -17.52 -28.69 -0.11
N MET A 270 -16.59 -28.24 0.73
CA MET A 270 -15.27 -28.88 0.89
C MET A 270 -15.40 -30.32 1.40
N LYS A 271 -16.25 -30.55 2.41
CA LYS A 271 -16.51 -31.89 2.94
C LYS A 271 -17.09 -32.82 1.87
N LYS A 272 -18.12 -32.36 1.15
CA LYS A 272 -18.76 -33.12 0.06
C LYS A 272 -17.79 -33.44 -1.09
N ASN A 273 -16.86 -32.53 -1.40
CA ASN A 273 -15.83 -32.75 -2.41
C ASN A 273 -14.72 -33.72 -1.92
N SER A 274 -14.41 -33.72 -0.61
CA SER A 274 -13.46 -34.68 -0.03
C SER A 274 -14.03 -36.11 -0.02
N GLU A 275 -15.32 -36.26 0.32
CA GLU A 275 -16.03 -37.54 0.31
C GLU A 275 -16.14 -38.10 -1.11
N ARG A 276 -16.37 -37.25 -2.12
CA ARG A 276 -16.35 -37.64 -3.54
C ARG A 276 -14.98 -38.10 -4.04
N LYS A 277 -13.89 -37.53 -3.53
CA LYS A 277 -12.52 -37.93 -3.89
C LYS A 277 -12.08 -39.22 -3.20
N ALA A 278 -12.65 -39.55 -2.04
CA ALA A 278 -12.39 -40.81 -1.33
C ALA A 278 -13.21 -42.00 -1.88
N ALA A 279 -14.25 -41.72 -2.67
CA ALA A 279 -15.12 -42.72 -3.30
C ALA A 279 -14.71 -43.09 -4.75
N HIS A 280 -13.63 -42.50 -5.26
CA HIS A 280 -12.98 -42.82 -6.54
C HIS A 280 -11.58 -43.40 -6.26
#